data_AF-A0A9X1ZEB4-F1
#
_entry.id   AF-A0A9X1ZEB4-F1
#
_cell.length_a   1.000
_cell.length_b   1.000
_cell.length_c   1.000
_cell.angle_alpha   90.00
_cell.angle_beta   90.00
_cell.angle_gamma   90.00
#
_symmetry.space_group_name_H-M   'P 1'
#
loop_
_entity.id
_entity.type
_entity.pdbx_description
1 polymer ?
#
loop_
_entity_poly.entity_id
_entity_poly.type
_entity_poly.pdbx_seq_one_letter_code
_entity_poly.pdbx_strand_id
1 'polypeptide(L)' 'MQQQSPALSRIIAKASEHCQLWVLSHANRLINALNQFEDCNLIELDKQLGQTEIVEQDMLTKPSWHWKNRS' A
#
# COMPACT_ATOMS: atom_id res chain seq x y z
N MET A 1 6.72 -18.48 17.95
CA MET A 1 6.97 -17.04 18.25
C MET A 1 5.68 -16.26 18.00
N GLN A 2 4.93 -15.96 19.04
CA GLN A 2 3.73 -15.11 18.95
C GLN A 2 4.20 -13.68 18.66
N GLN A 3 3.92 -13.17 17.46
CA GLN A 3 4.37 -11.84 17.01
C GLN A 3 3.14 -10.94 16.90
N GLN A 4 3.01 -10.03 17.86
CA GLN A 4 1.94 -9.05 17.93
C GLN A 4 2.30 -7.78 17.14
N SER A 5 1.46 -7.41 16.16
CA SER A 5 1.09 -6.00 15.90
C SER A 5 -0.43 -5.80 15.61
N PRO A 6 -1.37 -6.56 16.21
CA PRO A 6 -2.80 -6.32 15.98
C PRO A 6 -3.27 -4.97 16.56
N ALA A 7 -2.53 -4.35 17.48
CA ALA A 7 -2.94 -3.07 18.06
C ALA A 7 -2.90 -1.91 17.06
N LEU A 8 -1.80 -1.75 16.32
CA LEU A 8 -1.66 -0.65 15.37
C LEU A 8 -2.58 -0.81 14.15
N SER A 9 -2.69 -2.01 13.59
CA SER A 9 -3.57 -2.26 12.43
C SER A 9 -5.04 -1.95 12.76
N ARG A 10 -5.51 -2.30 13.97
CA ARG A 10 -6.84 -1.94 14.45
C ARG A 10 -7.04 -0.43 14.60
N ILE A 11 -6.03 0.30 15.07
CA ILE A 11 -6.12 1.77 15.20
C ILE A 11 -6.20 2.42 13.81
N ILE A 12 -5.38 1.96 12.86
CA ILE A 12 -5.42 2.43 11.46
C ILE A 12 -6.79 2.15 10.84
N ALA A 13 -7.30 0.92 10.98
CA ALA A 13 -8.61 0.53 10.48
C ALA A 13 -9.73 1.39 11.09
N LYS A 14 -9.65 1.69 12.39
CA LYS A 14 -10.62 2.57 13.04
C LYS A 14 -10.55 4.00 12.52
N ALA A 15 -9.36 4.52 12.27
CA ALA A 15 -9.18 5.84 11.70
C ALA A 15 -9.68 5.92 10.24
N SER A 16 -9.56 4.83 9.46
CA SER A 16 -10.06 4.81 8.07
C SER A 16 -11.58 4.89 7.96
N GLU A 17 -12.33 4.60 9.02
CA GLU A 17 -13.79 4.84 9.05
C GLU A 17 -14.14 6.34 8.95
N HIS A 18 -13.20 7.23 9.27
CA HIS A 18 -13.42 8.68 9.31
C HIS A 18 -12.75 9.42 8.15
N CYS A 19 -11.77 8.81 7.48
CA CYS A 19 -11.07 9.41 6.35
C CYS A 19 -10.36 8.35 5.50
N GLN A 20 -10.00 8.72 4.26
CA GLN A 20 -9.16 7.87 3.44
C GLN A 20 -7.71 7.92 3.95
N LEU A 21 -7.12 6.75 4.19
CA LEU A 21 -5.74 6.62 4.66
C LEU A 21 -4.87 5.93 3.61
N TRP A 22 -3.68 6.49 3.40
CA TRP A 22 -2.60 5.86 2.64
C TRP A 22 -1.48 5.47 3.59
N VAL A 23 -1.21 4.17 3.69
CA VAL A 23 -0.16 3.64 4.56
C VAL A 23 0.96 3.09 3.69
N LEU A 24 2.13 3.71 3.77
CA LEU A 24 3.34 3.20 3.15
C LEU A 24 4.18 2.50 4.23
N SER A 25 4.51 1.22 4.01
CA SER A 25 5.28 0.44 4.96
C SER A 25 6.15 -0.59 4.25
N HIS A 26 7.32 -0.90 4.84
CA HIS A 26 8.12 -2.07 4.50
C HIS A 26 7.91 -3.22 5.50
N ALA A 27 7.03 -3.05 6.49
CA ALA A 27 6.83 -4.03 7.54
C ALA A 27 5.75 -5.06 7.13
N ASN A 28 6.18 -6.20 6.58
CA ASN A 28 5.29 -7.29 6.13
C ASN A 28 4.24 -7.70 7.17
N ARG A 29 4.57 -7.66 8.47
CA ARG A 29 3.60 -7.98 9.54
C ARG A 29 2.45 -7.00 9.60
N LEU A 30 2.71 -5.70 9.46
CA LEU A 30 1.68 -4.67 9.48
C LEU A 30 0.84 -4.74 8.21
N ILE A 31 1.49 -4.93 7.06
CA ILE A 31 0.83 -5.12 5.76
C ILE A 31 -0.13 -6.30 5.82
N ASN A 32 0.34 -7.48 6.26
CA ASN A 32 -0.50 -8.68 6.39
C ASN A 32 -1.62 -8.52 7.43
N ALA A 33 -1.43 -7.67 8.44
CA ALA A 33 -2.47 -7.37 9.42
C ALA A 33 -3.53 -6.39 8.88
N LEU A 34 -3.14 -5.45 8.00
CA LEU A 34 -4.06 -4.53 7.33
C LEU A 34 -4.83 -5.23 6.21
N ASN A 35 -4.19 -6.12 5.47
CA ASN A 35 -4.80 -6.88 4.37
C ASN A 35 -5.89 -7.89 4.83
N GLN A 36 -6.10 -8.03 6.15
CA GLN A 36 -7.21 -8.80 6.72
C GLN A 36 -8.53 -8.02 6.79
N PHE A 37 -8.49 -6.69 6.64
CA PHE A 37 -9.70 -5.86 6.61
C PHE A 37 -10.24 -5.80 5.17
N GLU A 38 -11.55 -5.99 5.00
CA GLU A 38 -12.20 -6.05 3.69
C GLU A 38 -12.04 -4.76 2.86
N ASP A 39 -12.00 -3.60 3.53
CA ASP A 39 -11.82 -2.29 2.90
C ASP A 39 -10.34 -1.95 2.59
N CYS A 40 -9.40 -2.85 2.92
CA CYS A 40 -7.98 -2.61 2.66
C CYS A 40 -7.64 -2.93 1.20
N ASN A 41 -7.17 -1.90 0.48
CA ASN A 41 -6.62 -2.06 -0.85
C ASN A 41 -5.10 -2.10 -0.78
N LEU A 42 -4.51 -3.29 -0.98
CA LEU A 42 -3.06 -3.46 -1.03
C LEU A 42 -2.54 -3.12 -2.42
N ILE A 43 -1.56 -2.21 -2.49
CA ILE A 43 -0.78 -1.94 -3.70
C ILE A 43 0.66 -2.31 -3.38
N GLU A 44 1.14 -3.38 -3.98
CA GLU A 44 2.53 -3.79 -3.85
C GLU A 44 3.39 -3.08 -4.90
N LEU A 45 4.50 -2.52 -4.44
CA LEU A 45 5.45 -1.80 -5.27
C LEU A 45 6.77 -2.55 -5.29
N ASP A 46 7.28 -2.82 -6.49
CA ASP A 46 8.57 -3.44 -6.69
C ASP A 46 9.51 -2.49 -7.44
N LYS A 47 10.80 -2.57 -7.13
CA LYS A 47 11.83 -1.75 -7.77
C LYS A 47 12.68 -2.62 -8.68
N GLN A 48 12.34 -2.60 -9.97
CA GLN A 48 13.05 -3.32 -11.01
C GLN A 48 13.99 -2.39 -11.77
N LEU A 49 15.29 -2.68 -11.77
CA LEU A 49 16.31 -1.95 -12.55
C LEU A 49 16.30 -0.41 -12.38
N GLY A 50 15.90 0.08 -11.21
CA GLY A 50 15.83 1.53 -10.94
C GLY A 50 14.45 2.16 -11.18
N GLN A 51 13.52 1.42 -11.77
CA GLN A 51 12.13 1.81 -11.96
C GLN A 51 11.25 1.22 -10.86
N THR A 52 10.33 2.02 -10.30
CA THR A 52 9.28 1.52 -9.40
C THR A 52 8.08 1.11 -10.24
N GLU A 53 7.62 -0.12 -10.05
CA GLU A 53 6.47 -0.69 -10.74
C GLU A 53 5.44 -1.17 -9.71
N ILE A 54 4.16 -1.11 -10.09
CA ILE A 54 3.09 -1.78 -9.32
C ILE A 54 3.08 -3.24 -9.76
N VAL A 55 3.14 -4.15 -8.78
CA VAL A 55 3.08 -5.59 -9.03
C VAL A 55 1.70 -5.93 -9.63
N GLU A 56 1.67 -6.86 -10.58
CA GLU A 56 0.45 -7.28 -11.32
C GLU A 56 -0.22 -6.21 -12.21
N GLN A 57 0.39 -5.03 -12.37
CA GLN A 57 -0.13 -4.00 -13.26
C GLN A 57 0.29 -4.23 -14.73
N ASP A 58 -0.69 -4.56 -15.58
CA ASP A 58 -0.47 -4.77 -17.02
C ASP A 58 -0.29 -3.43 -17.78
N MET A 59 0.32 -3.48 -18.97
CA MET A 59 0.60 -2.33 -19.83
C MET A 59 -0.64 -1.47 -20.11
N LEU A 60 -1.82 -2.08 -20.22
CA LEU A 60 -3.09 -1.39 -20.48
C LEU A 60 -3.69 -0.72 -19.24
N THR A 61 -3.18 -1.05 -18.05
CA THR A 61 -3.65 -0.53 -16.76
C THR A 61 -2.68 0.47 -16.13
N LYS A 62 -1.47 0.62 -16.71
CA LYS A 62 -0.50 1.63 -16.30
C LYS A 62 -1.05 3.03 -16.60
N PRO A 63 -1.20 3.91 -15.60
CA PRO A 63 -1.66 5.26 -15.85
C PRO A 63 -0.62 6.03 -16.65
N SER A 64 -1.08 6.80 -17.64
CA SER A 64 -0.24 7.71 -18.44
C SER A 64 0.14 8.94 -17.62
N TRP A 65 0.89 8.76 -16.54
CA TRP A 65 1.38 9.85 -15.71
C TRP A 65 2.35 10.69 -16.52
N HIS A 66 1.94 11.92 -16.80
CA HIS A 66 2.79 12.94 -17.40
C HIS A 66 3.12 13.94 -16.29
N TRP A 67 4.27 13.77 -15.65
CA TRP A 67 4.79 14.80 -14.76
C TRP A 67 5.09 16.04 -15.60
N LYS A 68 4.48 17.18 -15.27
CA LYS A 68 4.83 18.44 -15.92
C LYS A 68 6.33 18.65 -15.76
N ASN A 69 7.03 18.78 -16.87
CA ASN A 69 8.45 19.12 -16.86
C ASN A 69 8.60 20.42 -16.08
N ARG A 70 9.50 20.45 -15.09
CA ARG A 70 9.91 21.72 -14.50
C ARG A 70 10.69 22.45 -15.59
N SER A 71 10.11 23.54 -16.10
CA SER A 71 10.82 24.55 -16.88
C SER A 71 12.01 25.11 -16.11
#